data_AF-A0AAC9BTC7-F1
#
_entry.id   AF-A0AAC9BTC7-F1
#
_cell.length_a   1.000
_cell.length_b   1.000
_cell.length_c   1.000
_cell.angle_alpha   90.00
_cell.angle_beta   90.00
_cell.angle_gamma   90.00
#
_symmetry.space_group_name_H-M   'P 1'
#
loop_
_entity.id
_entity.type
_entity.pdbx_description
1 polymer ?
#
loop_
_entity_poly.entity_id
_entity_poly.type
_entity_poly.pdbx_seq_one_letter_code
_entity_poly.pdbx_strand_id
1 'polypeptide(L)'
;MSYKCRRIVIVEAQPALQSRIARVCHQLGYRKLTPIGSFRELLALTHYAHDPFEQYDLMIINGELIAAAGIDPVRLFQGSPQIRHGVIHDARRGQLRAETIFATGRRQLLMLRTPDRQSLGAVLEQLDV
;
A
#
# COMPACT_ATOMS: atom_id res chain seq x y z
N MET A 1 -16.26 14.28 -8.51
CA MET A 1 -16.42 12.81 -8.43
C MET A 1 -15.72 12.35 -7.16
N SER A 2 -16.43 11.69 -6.25
CA SER A 2 -15.83 11.07 -5.06
C SER A 2 -14.79 10.05 -5.52
N TYR A 3 -13.56 10.15 -5.03
CA TYR A 3 -12.59 9.09 -5.25
C TYR A 3 -13.09 7.82 -4.53
N LYS A 4 -12.83 6.66 -5.13
CA LYS A 4 -13.11 5.37 -4.51
C LYS A 4 -11.94 4.46 -4.77
N CYS A 5 -11.23 4.06 -3.72
CA CYS A 5 -10.17 3.06 -3.85
C CYS A 5 -10.76 1.74 -4.39
N ARG A 6 -10.23 1.19 -5.49
CA ARG A 6 -10.78 -0.03 -6.13
C ARG A 6 -9.77 -1.14 -6.31
N ARG A 7 -8.51 -0.80 -6.63
CA ARG A 7 -7.44 -1.74 -6.99
C ARG A 7 -6.32 -1.63 -5.97
N ILE A 8 -6.20 -2.63 -5.13
CA ILE A 8 -5.21 -2.68 -4.05
C ILE A 8 -4.13 -3.69 -4.42
N VAL A 9 -2.88 -3.27 -4.35
CA VAL A 9 -1.73 -4.17 -4.44
C VAL A 9 -1.20 -4.48 -3.04
N ILE A 10 -0.98 -5.75 -2.74
CA ILE A 10 -0.49 -6.22 -1.43
C ILE A 10 0.90 -6.81 -1.63
N VAL A 11 1.92 -6.12 -1.12
CA VAL A 11 3.33 -6.49 -1.24
C VAL A 11 3.80 -7.06 0.09
N GLU A 12 3.76 -8.40 0.18
CA GLU A 12 4.09 -9.14 1.39
C GLU A 12 4.69 -10.49 1.01
N ALA A 13 5.91 -10.76 1.49
CA ALA A 13 6.65 -11.99 1.19
C ALA A 13 6.13 -13.19 1.99
N GLN A 14 5.54 -12.98 3.16
CA GLN A 14 4.98 -14.06 3.98
C GLN A 14 3.54 -14.39 3.53
N PRO A 15 3.27 -15.58 2.95
CA PRO A 15 1.96 -15.90 2.39
C PRO A 15 0.80 -15.83 3.40
N ALA A 16 1.09 -16.16 4.66
CA ALA A 16 0.12 -16.09 5.75
C ALA A 16 -0.32 -14.64 6.06
N LEU A 17 0.62 -13.70 6.10
CA LEU A 17 0.33 -12.28 6.30
C LEU A 17 -0.36 -11.69 5.07
N GLN A 18 0.11 -12.01 3.86
CA GLN A 18 -0.51 -11.56 2.62
C GLN A 18 -1.98 -11.99 2.54
N SER A 19 -2.27 -13.26 2.86
CA SER A 19 -3.63 -13.81 2.93
C SER A 19 -4.49 -13.13 4.00
N ARG A 20 -3.89 -12.79 5.15
CA ARG A 20 -4.57 -12.07 6.23
C ARG A 20 -4.97 -10.65 5.80
N ILE A 21 -4.06 -9.91 5.18
CA ILE A 21 -4.33 -8.56 4.65
C ILE A 21 -5.43 -8.64 3.59
N ALA A 22 -5.34 -9.60 2.66
CA ALA A 22 -6.36 -9.78 1.63
C ALA A 22 -7.75 -10.06 2.22
N ARG A 23 -7.83 -10.90 3.26
CA ARG A 23 -9.08 -11.16 3.99
C ARG A 23 -9.65 -9.90 4.63
N VAL A 24 -8.81 -9.07 5.25
CA VAL A 24 -9.25 -7.80 5.84
C VAL A 24 -9.78 -6.85 4.77
N CYS A 25 -9.08 -6.70 3.64
CA CYS A 25 -9.55 -5.89 2.51
C CYS A 25 -10.90 -6.40 1.96
N HIS A 26 -11.08 -7.72 1.84
CA HIS A 26 -12.36 -8.30 1.46
C HIS A 26 -13.48 -7.99 2.46
N GLN A 27 -13.22 -8.03 3.77
CA GLN A 27 -14.19 -7.67 4.80
C GLN A 27 -14.58 -6.19 4.76
N LEU A 28 -13.66 -5.32 4.32
CA LEU A 28 -13.90 -3.89 4.11
C LEU A 28 -14.55 -3.57 2.74
N GLY A 29 -14.86 -4.58 1.93
CA GLY A 29 -15.59 -4.44 0.66
C GLY A 29 -14.71 -4.28 -0.59
N TYR A 30 -13.39 -4.32 -0.46
CA TYR A 30 -12.46 -4.24 -1.60
C TYR A 30 -12.28 -5.63 -2.21
N ARG A 31 -12.47 -5.76 -3.53
CA ARG A 31 -12.48 -7.07 -4.23
C ARG A 31 -11.37 -7.23 -5.27
N LYS A 32 -10.77 -6.14 -5.77
CA LYS A 32 -9.66 -6.23 -6.74
C LYS A 32 -8.33 -6.11 -6.01
N LEU A 33 -7.79 -7.26 -5.62
CA LEU A 33 -6.54 -7.38 -4.90
C LEU A 33 -5.48 -8.03 -5.79
N THR A 34 -4.29 -7.45 -5.87
CA THR A 34 -3.14 -8.04 -6.56
C THR A 34 -2.07 -8.39 -5.53
N PRO A 35 -1.91 -9.68 -5.17
CA PRO A 35 -0.84 -10.11 -4.29
C PRO A 35 0.51 -10.09 -5.01
N ILE A 36 1.55 -9.65 -4.32
CA ILE A 36 2.95 -9.63 -4.75
C ILE A 36 3.81 -10.18 -3.62
N GLY A 37 4.66 -11.15 -3.94
CA GLY A 37 5.50 -11.83 -2.95
C GLY A 37 6.91 -11.25 -2.82
N SER A 38 7.34 -10.38 -3.75
CA SER A 38 8.71 -9.86 -3.75
C SER A 38 8.82 -8.42 -4.21
N PHE A 39 9.90 -7.77 -3.77
CA PHE A 39 10.25 -6.44 -4.25
C PHE A 39 10.51 -6.41 -5.76
N ARG A 40 11.10 -7.48 -6.31
CA ARG A 40 11.37 -7.61 -7.75
C ARG A 40 10.08 -7.61 -8.58
N GLU A 41 9.05 -8.31 -8.12
CA GLU A 41 7.73 -8.31 -8.76
C GLU A 41 7.06 -6.93 -8.67
N LEU A 42 7.22 -6.23 -7.54
CA LEU A 42 6.74 -4.84 -7.40
C LEU A 42 7.43 -3.91 -8.41
N LEU A 43 8.74 -4.04 -8.58
CA LEU A 43 9.48 -3.28 -9.60
C LEU A 43 8.99 -3.62 -11.00
N ALA A 44 8.82 -4.90 -11.33
CA ALA A 44 8.30 -5.31 -12.63
C ALA A 44 6.91 -4.71 -12.93
N LEU A 45 6.04 -4.62 -11.92
CA LEU A 45 4.72 -4.00 -12.07
C LEU A 45 4.76 -2.48 -12.23
N THR A 46 5.76 -1.81 -11.65
CA THR A 46 5.89 -0.35 -11.73
C THR A 46 6.69 0.13 -12.96
N HIS A 47 7.55 -0.73 -13.52
CA HIS A 47 8.52 -0.39 -14.57
C HIS A 47 7.93 -0.36 -16.00
N TYR A 48 6.82 -1.05 -16.28
CA TYR A 48 6.31 -1.23 -17.66
C TYR A 48 5.00 -0.51 -17.99
N ALA A 49 4.42 0.26 -17.06
CA ALA A 49 3.14 0.91 -17.31
C ALA A 49 3.32 2.36 -17.80
N HIS A 50 2.74 2.67 -18.95
CA HIS A 50 2.95 3.94 -19.67
C HIS A 50 2.07 5.09 -19.16
N ASP A 51 1.03 4.84 -18.34
CA ASP A 51 0.14 5.89 -17.83
C ASP A 51 0.14 5.99 -16.29
N PRO A 52 0.53 7.14 -15.71
CA PRO A 52 0.52 7.36 -14.27
C PRO A 52 -0.93 7.36 -13.72
N PHE A 53 -1.12 6.82 -12.50
CA PHE A 53 -2.41 6.76 -11.76
C PHE A 53 -3.49 5.80 -12.28
N GLU A 54 -3.21 5.00 -13.31
CA GLU A 54 -4.25 4.21 -13.97
C GLU A 54 -4.29 2.74 -13.56
N GLN A 55 -3.36 2.24 -12.72
CA GLN A 55 -3.31 0.81 -12.37
C GLN A 55 -3.69 0.48 -10.92
N TYR A 56 -3.11 1.17 -9.93
CA TYR A 56 -3.33 0.82 -8.53
C TYR A 56 -3.68 2.05 -7.68
N ASP A 57 -4.81 1.95 -7.00
CA ASP A 57 -5.33 3.01 -6.14
C ASP A 57 -4.59 3.04 -4.80
N LEU A 58 -4.20 1.87 -4.28
CA LEU A 58 -3.51 1.71 -3.01
C LEU A 58 -2.48 0.58 -3.07
N MET A 59 -1.28 0.82 -2.55
CA MET A 59 -0.29 -0.20 -2.22
C MET A 59 -0.23 -0.41 -0.72
N ILE A 60 -0.31 -1.65 -0.26
CA ILE A 60 -0.03 -2.05 1.12
C ILE A 60 1.27 -2.86 1.09
N ILE A 61 2.33 -2.38 1.74
CA ILE A 61 3.68 -2.97 1.67
C ILE A 61 4.28 -3.19 3.05
N ASN A 62 4.94 -4.32 3.24
CA ASN A 62 5.69 -4.61 4.45
C ASN A 62 6.96 -3.75 4.54
N GLY A 63 7.11 -2.98 5.62
CA GLY A 63 8.27 -2.11 5.86
C GLY A 63 9.60 -2.85 5.90
N GLU A 64 9.62 -4.09 6.40
CA GLU A 64 10.83 -4.93 6.44
C GLU A 64 11.29 -5.31 5.02
N LEU A 65 10.37 -5.43 4.06
CA LEU A 65 10.69 -5.73 2.66
C LEU A 65 11.37 -4.53 1.97
N ILE A 66 10.95 -3.31 2.31
CA ILE A 66 11.61 -2.07 1.84
C ILE A 66 12.99 -1.93 2.48
N ALA A 67 13.08 -2.17 3.79
CA ALA A 67 14.32 -2.08 4.54
C ALA A 67 15.37 -3.11 4.06
N ALA A 68 14.96 -4.34 3.78
CA ALA A 68 15.82 -5.38 3.22
C ALA A 68 16.36 -5.02 1.82
N ALA A 69 15.62 -4.25 1.04
CA ALA A 69 16.06 -3.73 -0.25
C ALA A 69 17.00 -2.51 -0.13
N GLY A 70 17.16 -1.94 1.07
CA GLY A 70 17.99 -0.75 1.31
C GLY A 70 17.46 0.52 0.65
N ILE A 71 16.14 0.59 0.40
CA ILE A 71 15.52 1.67 -0.35
C ILE A 71 14.79 2.62 0.60
N ASP A 72 14.90 3.92 0.33
CA ASP A 72 14.10 4.91 1.04
C ASP A 72 12.61 4.80 0.64
N PRO A 73 11.68 4.66 1.60
CA PRO A 73 10.27 4.44 1.28
C PRO A 73 9.62 5.60 0.53
N VAL A 74 10.04 6.85 0.80
CA VAL A 74 9.51 8.03 0.11
C VAL A 74 10.02 8.04 -1.34
N ARG A 75 11.30 7.71 -1.58
CA ARG A 75 11.87 7.56 -2.92
C ARG A 75 11.20 6.45 -3.72
N LEU A 76 10.95 5.30 -3.12
CA LEU A 76 10.18 4.22 -3.75
C LEU A 76 8.81 4.71 -4.21
N PHE A 77 8.08 5.38 -3.30
CA PHE A 77 6.73 5.86 -3.60
C PHE A 77 6.75 6.95 -4.68
N GLN A 78 7.67 7.92 -4.60
CA GLN A 78 7.86 8.95 -5.62
C GLN A 78 8.16 8.34 -7.00
N GLY A 79 9.03 7.33 -7.05
CA GLY A 79 9.40 6.61 -8.27
C GLY A 79 8.34 5.64 -8.80
N SER A 80 7.22 5.46 -8.09
CA SER A 80 6.12 4.56 -8.47
C SER A 80 4.85 5.33 -8.86
N PRO A 81 4.82 6.05 -9.99
CA PRO A 81 3.68 6.89 -10.37
C PRO A 81 2.40 6.10 -10.69
N GLN A 82 2.50 4.79 -10.91
CA GLN A 82 1.36 3.87 -11.07
C GLN A 82 0.49 3.74 -9.81
N ILE A 83 1.05 4.11 -8.65
CA ILE A 83 0.48 3.92 -7.32
C ILE A 83 0.05 5.29 -6.78
N ARG A 84 -1.26 5.45 -6.59
CA ARG A 84 -1.83 6.70 -6.10
C ARG A 84 -1.59 6.90 -4.61
N HIS A 85 -1.88 5.90 -3.78
CA HIS A 85 -1.63 5.93 -2.32
C HIS A 85 -0.82 4.73 -1.86
N GLY A 86 -0.06 4.89 -0.79
CA GLY A 86 0.74 3.83 -0.20
C GLY A 86 0.51 3.72 1.31
N VAL A 87 0.57 2.49 1.83
CA VAL A 87 0.52 2.17 3.24
C VAL A 87 1.69 1.23 3.52
N ILE A 88 2.59 1.67 4.39
CA ILE A 88 3.66 0.84 4.93
C ILE A 88 3.15 0.26 6.23
N HIS A 89 3.09 -1.07 6.34
CA HIS A 89 2.92 -1.69 7.63
C HIS A 89 4.26 -2.13 8.18
N ASP A 90 4.57 -1.67 9.39
CA ASP A 90 5.84 -1.94 10.05
C ASP A 90 5.58 -2.20 11.53
N ALA A 91 5.77 -3.44 11.97
CA ALA A 91 5.49 -3.84 13.35
C ALA A 91 6.40 -3.14 14.39
N ARG A 92 7.58 -2.66 13.96
CA ARG A 92 8.58 -2.03 14.83
C ARG A 92 8.45 -0.51 14.85
N ARG A 93 8.26 0.10 13.68
CA ARG A 93 8.26 1.56 13.51
C ARG A 93 6.87 2.16 13.42
N GLY A 94 5.86 1.35 13.08
CA GLY A 94 4.50 1.82 12.89
C GLY A 94 3.74 2.14 14.17
N GLN A 95 2.83 3.10 14.05
CA GLN A 95 1.88 3.49 15.09
C GLN A 95 0.55 2.71 14.96
N LEU A 96 -0.24 2.67 16.05
CA LEU A 96 -1.57 2.05 16.04
C LEU A 96 -2.57 2.78 15.15
N ARG A 97 -2.41 4.09 15.01
CA ARG A 97 -3.14 4.91 14.03
C ARG A 97 -2.21 5.19 12.86
N ALA A 98 -2.77 5.21 11.66
CA ALA A 98 -1.98 5.52 10.49
C ALA A 98 -1.45 6.96 10.57
N GLU A 99 -0.16 7.11 10.28
CA GLU A 99 0.53 8.40 10.23
C GLU A 99 0.91 8.70 8.79
N THR A 100 0.58 9.89 8.30
CA THR A 100 1.02 10.35 6.98
C THR A 100 2.51 10.72 7.05
N ILE A 101 3.35 9.92 6.39
CA ILE A 101 4.81 10.16 6.35
C ILE A 101 5.24 10.97 5.12
N PHE A 102 4.42 10.98 4.07
CA PHE A 102 4.64 11.80 2.89
C PHE A 102 3.32 12.07 2.15
N ALA A 103 3.16 13.29 1.66
CA ALA A 103 2.02 13.67 0.83
C ALA A 103 2.47 14.62 -0.30
N THR A 104 1.96 14.40 -1.51
CA THR A 104 2.18 15.29 -2.65
C THR A 104 0.96 15.30 -3.57
N GLY A 105 0.34 16.46 -3.74
CA GLY A 105 -0.92 16.60 -4.46
C GLY A 105 -1.99 15.63 -3.95
N ARG A 106 -2.44 14.72 -4.81
CA ARG A 106 -3.45 13.69 -4.49
C ARG A 106 -2.87 12.36 -4.03
N ARG A 107 -1.56 12.29 -3.72
CA ARG A 107 -0.86 11.08 -3.31
C ARG A 107 -0.50 11.16 -1.84
N GLN A 108 -0.75 10.08 -1.11
CA GLN A 108 -0.39 9.97 0.30
C GLN A 108 0.32 8.65 0.54
N LEU A 109 1.39 8.69 1.34
CA LEU A 109 2.08 7.54 1.88
C LEU A 109 1.89 7.57 3.39
N LEU A 110 1.28 6.52 3.92
CA LEU A 110 0.99 6.37 5.34
C LEU A 110 1.83 5.24 5.92
N MET A 111 2.08 5.29 7.23
CA MET A 111 2.69 4.21 7.99
C MET A 111 1.77 3.78 9.13
N LEU A 112 1.63 2.47 9.32
CA LEU A 112 0.86 1.88 10.42
C LEU A 112 1.59 0.65 10.98
N ARG A 113 1.21 0.22 12.18
CA ARG A 113 1.81 -0.95 12.83
C ARG A 113 1.29 -2.26 12.25
N THR A 114 -0.03 -2.42 12.25
CA THR A 114 -0.71 -3.65 11.87
C THR A 114 -1.81 -3.38 10.85
N PRO A 115 -1.84 -4.08 9.70
CA PRO A 115 -2.87 -3.92 8.69
C PRO A 115 -4.15 -4.71 9.10
N ASP A 116 -4.68 -4.39 10.28
CA ASP A 116 -5.94 -4.94 10.77
C ASP A 116 -7.14 -4.14 10.24
N ARG A 117 -8.36 -4.65 10.51
CA ARG A 117 -9.60 -4.07 10.00
C ARG A 117 -9.82 -2.64 10.46
N GLN A 118 -9.44 -2.30 11.69
CA GLN A 118 -9.64 -0.96 12.23
C GLN A 118 -8.67 0.02 11.59
N SER A 119 -7.38 -0.34 11.55
CA SER A 119 -6.32 0.51 11.01
C SER A 119 -6.49 0.72 9.50
N LEU A 120 -6.76 -0.33 8.73
CA LEU A 120 -7.02 -0.22 7.30
C LEU A 120 -8.35 0.49 7.01
N GLY A 121 -9.40 0.26 7.80
CA GLY A 121 -10.67 0.96 7.66
C GLY A 121 -10.50 2.48 7.77
N ALA A 122 -9.81 2.94 8.82
CA ALA A 122 -9.54 4.35 9.03
C ALA A 122 -8.71 4.98 7.90
N VAL A 123 -7.69 4.27 7.40
CA VAL A 123 -6.92 4.74 6.23
C VAL A 123 -7.81 4.88 5.01
N LEU A 124 -8.63 3.89 4.73
CA LEU A 124 -9.47 3.88 3.54
C LEU A 124 -10.52 5.00 3.58
N GLU A 125 -11.10 5.26 4.76
CA GLU A 125 -11.98 6.42 4.98
C GLU A 125 -11.25 7.75 4.77
N GLN A 126 -10.01 7.88 5.23
CA GLN A 126 -9.17 9.06 4.99
C GLN A 126 -8.86 9.25 3.51
N LEU A 127 -8.70 8.16 2.75
CA LEU A 127 -8.35 8.22 1.34
C LEU A 127 -9.55 8.48 0.42
N ASP A 128 -10.78 8.09 0.80
CA ASP A 128 -12.03 8.25 0.03
C ASP A 128 -12.56 9.71 -0.04
N VAL A 129 -11.79 10.68 0.46
CA VAL A 129 -12.09 12.13 0.45
C VAL A 129 -12.00 12.75 -0.94
#